data_AF-A0A1V4RH70-F1
#
_entry.id   AF-A0A1V4RH70-F1
#
_cell.length_a   1.000
_cell.length_b   1.000
_cell.length_c   1.000
_cell.angle_alpha   90.00
_cell.angle_beta   90.00
_cell.angle_gamma   90.00
#
_symmetry.space_group_name_H-M   'P 1'
#
loop_
_entity.id
_entity.type
_entity.pdbx_description
1 polymer ?
#
loop_
_entity_poly.entity_id
_entity_poly.type
_entity_poly.pdbx_seq_one_letter_code
_entity_poly.pdbx_strand_id
1 'polypeptide(L)'
;MNDAGTGLGGMMIKVLLPVMVLCSFCSSAGAQVITIAEARMDSDGDGIPDLLGETVTISGIVTCETTLFSTSGYSFYMQDATAGINVYAYEAPGNMSPGEEWELTGEIKAYNGLTEISPASVDDYSYVGNPGIPAPIQLVRNQPISEALEGMLVAAGDQGLTQWVTVATDPSSAGGGYNFDVWNGQTVIPVRVNETTGIDVSQVSSGTRMFMVGIGGQYDSTEPYDSGYQLLPRYQSDLIIFNPSVGDYFHLDVSGNPFAPARGETMQIEYGGPQGVHFNLTVYDRAGRDLAHLAVNSPAGDIFNWDGRDDWNEFLPMGQYILMLEGMSSEGDRLTTTETVVIAAPLE
;
A
#
# COMPACT_ATOMS: atom_id res chain seq x y z
N MET A 1 82.33 74.04 -17.30
CA MET A 1 80.97 74.48 -17.64
C MET A 1 80.45 73.46 -18.63
N ASN A 2 79.84 72.39 -18.14
CA ASN A 2 78.38 72.22 -18.04
C ASN A 2 77.76 72.22 -19.44
N ASP A 3 76.94 71.27 -19.88
CA ASP A 3 76.38 70.06 -19.30
C ASP A 3 75.61 69.36 -20.46
N ALA A 4 75.34 68.06 -20.27
CA ALA A 4 74.21 67.28 -20.76
C ALA A 4 73.76 67.35 -22.25
N GLY A 5 73.78 66.17 -22.88
CA GLY A 5 73.03 65.90 -24.11
C GLY A 5 71.55 65.59 -23.88
N THR A 6 70.83 65.29 -24.96
CA THR A 6 69.99 64.08 -25.13
C THR A 6 69.24 64.16 -26.47
N GLY A 7 69.32 63.07 -27.23
CA GLY A 7 68.64 62.89 -28.51
C GLY A 7 67.23 62.35 -28.34
N LEU A 8 66.33 62.80 -29.21
CA LEU A 8 64.99 62.27 -29.38
C LEU A 8 65.03 61.12 -30.39
N GLY A 9 65.04 59.89 -29.88
CA GLY A 9 64.84 58.66 -30.65
C GLY A 9 63.51 58.01 -30.26
N GLY A 10 62.67 57.69 -31.25
CA GLY A 10 61.29 57.25 -31.08
C GLY A 10 61.13 55.98 -30.25
N MET A 11 60.03 55.92 -29.49
CA MET A 11 59.67 54.78 -28.66
C MET A 11 58.42 54.10 -29.25
N MET A 12 58.64 52.89 -29.79
CA MET A 12 57.58 51.93 -30.12
C MET A 12 56.88 51.46 -28.84
N ILE A 13 55.56 51.57 -28.80
CA ILE A 13 54.72 51.01 -27.74
C ILE A 13 54.50 49.52 -28.03
N LYS A 14 55.07 48.64 -27.19
CA LYS A 14 54.72 47.22 -27.15
C LYS A 14 53.47 47.05 -26.30
N VAL A 15 52.37 46.61 -26.90
CA VAL A 15 51.14 46.20 -26.20
C VAL A 15 51.32 44.76 -25.73
N LEU A 16 51.28 44.55 -24.41
CA LEU A 16 51.25 43.23 -23.78
C LEU A 16 49.77 42.79 -23.71
N LEU A 17 49.40 41.70 -24.38
CA LEU A 17 48.09 41.06 -24.19
C LEU A 17 48.12 40.19 -22.92
N PRO A 18 47.09 40.24 -22.05
CA PRO A 18 46.99 39.31 -20.93
C PRO A 18 46.54 37.94 -21.44
N VAL A 19 47.32 36.91 -21.09
CA VAL A 19 46.92 35.51 -21.27
C VAL A 19 45.84 35.20 -20.23
N MET A 20 44.59 35.06 -20.67
CA MET A 20 43.48 34.60 -19.85
C MET A 20 43.59 33.09 -19.69
N VAL A 21 44.07 32.64 -18.53
CA VAL A 21 44.04 31.21 -18.16
C VAL A 21 42.59 30.86 -17.84
N LEU A 22 41.94 30.13 -18.76
CA LEU A 22 40.62 29.56 -18.54
C LEU A 22 40.78 28.35 -17.60
N CYS A 23 40.59 28.55 -16.30
CA CYS A 23 40.34 27.43 -15.39
C CYS A 23 38.96 26.88 -15.70
N SER A 24 38.90 25.74 -16.40
CA SER A 24 37.68 24.96 -16.55
C SER A 24 37.32 24.36 -15.19
N PHE A 25 36.42 25.01 -14.47
CA PHE A 25 35.74 24.36 -13.35
C PHE A 25 34.80 23.32 -13.95
N CYS A 26 35.20 22.06 -13.90
CA CYS A 26 34.28 20.95 -14.10
C CYS A 26 33.46 20.84 -12.81
N SER A 27 32.35 21.56 -12.73
CA SER A 27 31.32 21.26 -11.74
C SER A 27 30.65 19.98 -12.22
N SER A 28 30.90 18.86 -11.55
CA SER A 28 29.99 17.72 -11.62
C SER A 28 28.67 18.21 -11.04
N ALA A 29 27.73 18.62 -11.89
CA ALA A 29 26.34 18.74 -11.48
C ALA A 29 25.92 17.32 -11.08
N GLY A 30 25.83 17.06 -9.77
CA GLY A 30 25.10 15.89 -9.30
C GLY A 30 23.68 16.00 -9.87
N ALA A 31 23.17 14.92 -10.44
CA ALA A 31 21.77 14.88 -10.87
C ALA A 31 20.87 15.29 -9.70
N GLN A 32 19.83 16.06 -9.99
CA GLN A 32 18.89 16.47 -8.96
C GLN A 32 18.13 15.24 -8.45
N VAL A 33 18.13 15.02 -7.13
CA VAL A 33 17.30 14.00 -6.50
C VAL A 33 15.84 14.44 -6.59
N ILE A 34 15.00 13.59 -7.18
CA ILE A 34 13.54 13.77 -7.24
C ILE A 34 12.86 12.85 -6.23
N THR A 35 11.61 13.15 -5.89
CA THR A 35 10.79 12.29 -5.04
C THR A 35 10.40 11.00 -5.77
N ILE A 36 10.07 9.95 -5.02
CA ILE A 36 9.61 8.70 -5.63
C ILE A 36 8.27 8.90 -6.35
N ALA A 37 7.38 9.75 -5.83
CA ALA A 37 6.13 10.09 -6.51
C ALA A 37 6.37 10.79 -7.86
N GLU A 38 7.36 11.69 -7.96
CA GLU A 38 7.74 12.29 -9.24
C GLU A 38 8.34 11.26 -10.21
N ALA A 39 9.14 10.32 -9.70
CA ALA A 39 9.76 9.26 -10.51
C ALA A 39 8.74 8.32 -11.17
N ARG A 40 7.60 8.09 -10.52
CA ARG A 40 6.52 7.19 -10.98
C ARG A 40 5.25 7.91 -11.45
N MET A 41 5.34 9.22 -11.69
CA MET A 41 4.18 10.01 -12.07
C MET A 41 3.60 9.53 -13.41
N ASP A 42 2.28 9.40 -13.47
CA ASP A 42 1.49 9.21 -14.69
C ASP A 42 0.46 10.34 -14.74
N SER A 43 0.75 11.39 -15.51
CA SER A 43 -0.07 12.59 -15.57
C SER A 43 -1.26 12.47 -16.53
N ASP A 44 -1.20 11.57 -17.51
CA ASP A 44 -2.25 11.40 -18.53
C ASP A 44 -3.18 10.21 -18.26
N GLY A 45 -2.82 9.37 -17.27
CA GLY A 45 -3.64 8.30 -16.73
C GLY A 45 -3.69 7.07 -17.64
N ASP A 46 -2.64 6.81 -18.42
CA ASP A 46 -2.55 5.67 -19.33
C ASP A 46 -1.94 4.40 -18.70
N GLY A 47 -1.55 4.48 -17.41
CA GLY A 47 -0.93 3.40 -16.65
C GLY A 47 0.57 3.22 -16.95
N ILE A 48 1.19 4.19 -17.62
CA ILE A 48 2.62 4.19 -17.96
C ILE A 48 3.27 5.42 -17.30
N PRO A 49 4.40 5.26 -16.57
CA PRO A 49 5.05 6.41 -15.96
C PRO A 49 5.59 7.37 -17.05
N ASP A 50 5.36 8.68 -16.86
CA ASP A 50 5.79 9.77 -17.74
C ASP A 50 7.31 9.75 -18.00
N LEU A 51 8.08 9.22 -17.04
CA LEU A 51 9.54 9.12 -17.08
C LEU A 51 10.05 7.76 -17.56
N LEU A 52 9.21 6.91 -18.17
CA LEU A 52 9.62 5.61 -18.69
C LEU A 52 10.84 5.73 -19.63
N GLY A 53 11.91 5.00 -19.30
CA GLY A 53 13.18 5.00 -20.03
C GLY A 53 14.14 6.13 -19.67
N GLU A 54 13.72 7.10 -18.85
CA GLU A 54 14.57 8.17 -18.36
C GLU A 54 15.38 7.71 -17.15
N THR A 55 16.60 8.24 -17.00
CA THR A 55 17.45 7.99 -15.83
C THR A 55 17.27 9.09 -14.81
N VAL A 56 16.88 8.72 -13.59
CA VAL A 56 16.63 9.65 -12.48
C VAL A 56 17.42 9.23 -11.24
N THR A 57 17.56 10.16 -10.29
CA THR A 57 18.08 9.87 -8.96
C THR A 57 16.97 10.07 -7.92
N ILE A 58 16.75 9.07 -7.06
CA ILE A 58 15.80 9.13 -5.94
C ILE A 58 16.52 8.85 -4.62
N SER A 59 15.93 9.26 -3.49
CA SER A 59 16.33 8.82 -2.14
C SER A 59 15.14 8.13 -1.48
N GLY A 60 15.36 7.01 -0.83
CA GLY A 60 14.31 6.27 -0.14
C GLY A 60 14.84 5.31 0.91
N ILE A 61 13.93 4.81 1.75
CA ILE A 61 14.22 3.84 2.79
C ILE A 61 13.86 2.44 2.28
N VAL A 62 14.82 1.52 2.37
CA VAL A 62 14.65 0.10 2.04
C VAL A 62 13.65 -0.54 3.00
N THR A 63 12.60 -1.17 2.48
CA THR A 63 11.54 -1.78 3.30
C THR A 63 11.66 -3.31 3.41
N CYS A 64 12.52 -3.95 2.61
CA CYS A 64 12.76 -5.39 2.64
C CYS A 64 14.15 -5.77 2.12
N GLU A 65 14.59 -7.02 2.33
CA GLU A 65 15.86 -7.53 1.82
C GLU A 65 15.93 -7.44 0.29
N THR A 66 17.13 -7.18 -0.24
CA THR A 66 17.32 -6.85 -1.66
C THR A 66 16.98 -7.98 -2.63
N THR A 67 16.99 -9.23 -2.16
CA THR A 67 16.65 -10.41 -2.95
C THR A 67 15.28 -10.97 -2.62
N LEU A 68 14.48 -10.28 -1.80
CA LEU A 68 13.26 -10.86 -1.23
C LEU A 68 12.22 -11.22 -2.29
N PHE A 69 12.19 -10.51 -3.43
CA PHE A 69 11.23 -10.73 -4.51
C PHE A 69 11.87 -11.19 -5.83
N SER A 70 13.10 -11.74 -5.79
CA SER A 70 13.78 -12.27 -6.98
C SER A 70 14.64 -13.50 -6.68
N THR A 71 14.69 -14.43 -7.63
CA THR A 71 15.52 -15.65 -7.57
C THR A 71 16.81 -15.55 -8.39
N SER A 72 16.99 -14.49 -9.19
CA SER A 72 18.10 -14.36 -10.15
C SER A 72 18.77 -12.99 -10.19
N GLY A 73 18.34 -12.07 -9.32
CA GLY A 73 18.89 -10.73 -9.19
C GLY A 73 18.37 -10.08 -7.92
N TYR A 74 18.23 -8.75 -7.95
CA TYR A 74 17.67 -7.95 -6.88
C TYR A 74 16.28 -7.45 -7.27
N SER A 75 15.33 -7.61 -6.37
CA SER A 75 13.98 -7.06 -6.46
C SER A 75 13.50 -6.81 -5.04
N PHE A 76 13.40 -5.53 -4.70
CA PHE A 76 13.11 -5.04 -3.36
C PHE A 76 12.52 -3.64 -3.43
N TYR A 77 11.88 -3.22 -2.35
CA TYR A 77 11.16 -1.97 -2.35
C TYR A 77 11.84 -0.93 -1.48
N MET A 78 11.74 0.31 -1.94
CA MET A 78 12.13 1.49 -1.20
C MET A 78 10.97 2.49 -1.22
N GLN A 79 10.86 3.28 -0.17
CA GLN A 79 9.84 4.34 -0.10
C GLN A 79 10.38 5.60 0.56
N ASP A 80 9.82 6.73 0.17
CA ASP A 80 9.99 8.01 0.85
C ASP A 80 8.64 8.44 1.47
N ALA A 81 8.51 9.72 1.82
CA ALA A 81 7.27 10.25 2.37
C ALA A 81 6.14 10.41 1.32
N THR A 82 6.45 10.23 0.03
CA THR A 82 5.59 10.53 -1.12
C THR A 82 5.06 9.28 -1.81
N ALA A 83 5.91 8.26 -2.01
CA ALA A 83 5.54 7.00 -2.65
C ALA A 83 6.61 5.91 -2.42
N GLY A 84 6.31 4.70 -2.90
CA GLY A 84 7.25 3.59 -2.95
C GLY A 84 7.50 3.17 -4.38
N ILE A 85 8.59 2.41 -4.59
CA ILE A 85 8.99 1.92 -5.90
C ILE A 85 9.76 0.60 -5.76
N ASN A 86 9.58 -0.31 -6.73
CA ASN A 86 10.41 -1.50 -6.82
C ASN A 86 11.77 -1.13 -7.42
N VAL A 87 12.84 -1.67 -6.84
CA VAL A 87 14.20 -1.59 -7.39
C VAL A 87 14.52 -2.95 -8.00
N TYR A 88 14.59 -2.99 -9.34
CA TYR A 88 14.94 -4.20 -10.08
C TYR A 88 16.33 -4.04 -10.73
N ALA A 89 17.30 -4.81 -10.24
CA ALA A 89 18.68 -4.71 -10.67
C ALA A 89 19.38 -6.07 -10.74
N TYR A 90 20.45 -6.14 -11.53
CA TYR A 90 21.36 -7.28 -11.56
C TYR A 90 22.60 -7.07 -10.68
N GLU A 91 22.91 -5.82 -10.35
CA GLU A 91 23.99 -5.42 -9.45
C GLU A 91 23.46 -4.47 -8.38
N ALA A 92 23.78 -4.77 -7.12
CA ALA A 92 23.45 -3.93 -5.97
C ALA A 92 24.52 -4.13 -4.87
N PRO A 93 24.71 -3.16 -3.96
CA PRO A 93 25.53 -3.35 -2.77
C PRO A 93 25.02 -4.53 -1.94
N GLY A 94 25.91 -5.47 -1.61
CA GLY A 94 25.52 -6.73 -0.93
C GLY A 94 25.10 -6.59 0.54
N ASN A 95 25.09 -5.38 1.11
CA ASN A 95 24.86 -5.12 2.54
C ASN A 95 23.66 -4.22 2.83
N MET A 96 22.84 -3.88 1.84
CA MET A 96 21.65 -3.07 2.05
C MET A 96 20.67 -3.82 2.97
N SER A 97 20.21 -3.15 4.01
CA SER A 97 19.32 -3.73 5.03
C SER A 97 18.02 -2.93 5.16
N PRO A 98 16.88 -3.57 5.51
CA PRO A 98 15.65 -2.87 5.80
C PRO A 98 15.84 -1.76 6.86
N GLY A 99 15.30 -0.57 6.58
CA GLY A 99 15.42 0.63 7.41
C GLY A 99 16.58 1.54 7.05
N GLU A 100 17.49 1.11 6.16
CA GLU A 100 18.52 1.98 5.60
C GLU A 100 17.98 2.88 4.51
N GLU A 101 18.46 4.13 4.49
CA GLU A 101 18.18 5.11 3.46
C GLU A 101 19.33 5.14 2.46
N TRP A 102 18.98 5.09 1.18
CA TRP A 102 19.91 5.08 0.06
C TRP A 102 19.42 6.04 -1.02
N GLU A 103 20.37 6.77 -1.61
CA GLU A 103 20.19 7.42 -2.90
C GLU A 103 20.57 6.44 -4.00
N LEU A 104 19.75 6.36 -5.04
CA LEU A 104 20.03 5.52 -6.20
C LEU A 104 19.71 6.22 -7.52
N THR A 105 20.58 6.00 -8.50
CA THR A 105 20.40 6.47 -9.88
C THR A 105 20.06 5.30 -10.79
N GLY A 106 18.99 5.40 -11.56
CA GLY A 106 18.56 4.30 -12.41
C GLY A 106 17.53 4.70 -13.45
N GLU A 107 17.35 3.83 -14.43
CA GLU A 107 16.34 3.98 -15.48
C GLU A 107 14.97 3.60 -14.93
N ILE A 108 13.95 4.42 -15.17
CA ILE A 108 12.55 4.07 -14.87
C ILE A 108 12.05 3.06 -15.90
N LYS A 109 11.45 1.98 -15.40
CA LYS A 109 10.91 0.87 -16.19
C LYS A 109 9.50 0.55 -15.73
N ALA A 110 8.78 -0.19 -16.57
CA ALA A 110 7.49 -0.75 -16.25
C ALA A 110 7.51 -2.26 -16.52
N TYR A 111 6.95 -3.05 -15.62
CA TYR A 111 6.84 -4.50 -15.77
C TYR A 111 5.48 -5.00 -15.28
N ASN A 112 4.58 -5.29 -16.22
CA ASN A 112 3.20 -5.68 -15.93
C ASN A 112 2.52 -4.67 -14.98
N GLY A 113 2.46 -3.41 -15.40
CA GLY A 113 1.89 -2.29 -14.64
C GLY A 113 2.84 -1.73 -13.58
N LEU A 114 3.60 -2.59 -12.89
CA LEU A 114 4.50 -2.16 -11.82
C LEU A 114 5.58 -1.19 -12.33
N THR A 115 5.65 0.00 -11.73
CA THR A 115 6.75 0.93 -11.98
C THR A 115 7.99 0.54 -11.18
N GLU A 116 9.13 0.46 -11.85
CA GLU A 116 10.41 0.04 -11.28
C GLU A 116 11.52 1.04 -11.61
N ILE A 117 12.54 1.10 -10.77
CA ILE A 117 13.81 1.77 -11.08
C ILE A 117 14.93 0.74 -11.19
N SER A 118 15.78 0.90 -12.20
CA SER A 118 16.81 -0.08 -12.56
C SER A 118 18.19 0.58 -12.60
N PRO A 119 18.92 0.59 -11.47
CA PRO A 119 20.33 0.97 -11.42
C PRO A 119 21.19 0.01 -12.25
N ALA A 120 22.22 0.53 -12.92
CA ALA A 120 23.04 -0.24 -13.85
C ALA A 120 24.25 -0.91 -13.18
N SER A 121 24.74 -0.35 -12.08
CA SER A 121 25.95 -0.79 -11.38
C SER A 121 25.91 -0.47 -9.89
N VAL A 122 26.82 -1.08 -9.11
CA VAL A 122 26.95 -0.79 -7.68
C VAL A 122 27.31 0.67 -7.39
N ASP A 123 27.97 1.37 -8.32
CA ASP A 123 28.36 2.78 -8.17
C ASP A 123 27.16 3.74 -8.27
N ASP A 124 26.00 3.25 -8.72
CA ASP A 124 24.76 4.02 -8.81
C ASP A 124 24.02 4.13 -7.46
N TYR A 125 24.56 3.53 -6.40
CA TYR A 125 23.99 3.52 -5.05
C TYR A 125 24.87 4.32 -4.08
N SER A 126 24.25 5.17 -3.28
CA SER A 126 24.93 5.94 -2.23
C SER A 126 24.21 5.80 -0.90
N TYR A 127 24.92 5.36 0.14
CA TYR A 127 24.36 5.20 1.47
C TYR A 127 24.13 6.57 2.12
N VAL A 128 22.91 6.83 2.59
CA VAL A 128 22.52 8.07 3.27
C VAL A 128 22.50 7.89 4.79
N GLY A 129 21.86 6.83 5.28
CA GLY A 129 21.69 6.61 6.71
C GLY A 129 20.82 5.41 7.08
N ASN A 130 20.37 5.37 8.34
CA ASN A 130 19.45 4.34 8.85
C ASN A 130 18.40 4.98 9.77
N PRO A 131 17.38 5.63 9.19
CA PRO A 131 16.25 6.18 9.96
C PRO A 131 15.36 5.09 10.59
N GLY A 132 15.49 3.84 10.13
CA GLY A 132 14.63 2.72 10.51
C GLY A 132 13.49 2.49 9.53
N ILE A 133 12.84 1.33 9.63
CA ILE A 133 11.75 0.95 8.73
C ILE A 133 10.57 1.94 8.92
N PRO A 134 10.02 2.52 7.85
CA PRO A 134 8.85 3.38 7.93
C PRO A 134 7.67 2.65 8.57
N ALA A 135 6.85 3.39 9.33
CA ALA A 135 5.59 2.85 9.81
C ALA A 135 4.69 2.52 8.60
N PRO A 136 4.03 1.35 8.58
CA PRO A 136 3.13 1.00 7.49
C PRO A 136 1.95 1.97 7.41
N ILE A 137 1.48 2.27 6.20
CA ILE A 137 0.22 2.97 5.99
C ILE A 137 -0.92 2.05 6.40
N GLN A 138 -1.70 2.47 7.39
CA GLN A 138 -2.87 1.73 7.85
C GLN A 138 -3.98 1.82 6.80
N LEU A 139 -4.37 0.68 6.22
CA LEU A 139 -5.58 0.62 5.38
C LEU A 139 -6.81 0.84 6.25
N VAL A 140 -7.70 1.67 5.74
CA VAL A 140 -9.05 1.79 6.27
C VAL A 140 -9.85 0.55 5.88
N ARG A 141 -10.79 0.12 6.71
CA ARG A 141 -11.77 -0.91 6.34
C ARG A 141 -12.46 -0.55 5.02
N ASN A 142 -12.66 -1.54 4.14
CA ASN A 142 -13.21 -1.34 2.78
C ASN A 142 -12.31 -0.54 1.81
N GLN A 143 -11.04 -0.34 2.14
CA GLN A 143 -10.07 0.25 1.21
C GLN A 143 -9.33 -0.86 0.46
N PRO A 144 -9.21 -0.80 -0.88
CA PRO A 144 -8.37 -1.71 -1.65
C PRO A 144 -6.90 -1.28 -1.59
N ILE A 145 -6.00 -2.14 -2.09
CA ILE A 145 -4.70 -1.66 -2.60
C ILE A 145 -4.97 -0.96 -3.93
N SER A 146 -4.28 0.14 -4.17
CA SER A 146 -4.47 0.99 -5.35
C SER A 146 -3.12 1.56 -5.81
N GLU A 147 -3.13 2.22 -6.96
CA GLU A 147 -1.97 2.93 -7.52
C GLU A 147 -1.24 3.83 -6.51
N ALA A 148 -1.99 4.55 -5.68
CA ALA A 148 -1.42 5.44 -4.67
C ALA A 148 -0.65 4.72 -3.54
N LEU A 149 -0.82 3.40 -3.42
CA LEU A 149 -0.16 2.57 -2.42
C LEU A 149 0.86 1.61 -3.04
N GLU A 150 1.05 1.64 -4.36
CA GLU A 150 2.10 0.84 -5.00
C GLU A 150 3.48 1.20 -4.44
N GLY A 151 4.26 0.17 -4.17
CA GLY A 151 5.58 0.19 -3.53
C GLY A 151 5.58 0.55 -2.05
N MET A 152 4.47 0.99 -1.47
CA MET A 152 4.39 1.42 -0.07
C MET A 152 4.22 0.24 0.87
N LEU A 153 4.81 0.33 2.06
CA LEU A 153 4.52 -0.57 3.16
C LEU A 153 3.15 -0.25 3.76
N VAL A 154 2.29 -1.26 3.83
CA VAL A 154 0.87 -1.16 4.14
C VAL A 154 0.50 -2.17 5.24
N ALA A 155 -0.39 -1.78 6.14
CA ALA A 155 -1.00 -2.65 7.14
C ALA A 155 -2.48 -2.84 6.83
N ALA A 156 -2.92 -4.09 6.65
CA ALA A 156 -4.31 -4.47 6.50
C ALA A 156 -4.86 -5.04 7.81
N GLY A 157 -5.93 -4.41 8.31
CA GLY A 157 -6.45 -4.62 9.64
C GLY A 157 -5.75 -3.76 10.71
N ASP A 158 -6.48 -3.41 11.76
CA ASP A 158 -6.08 -2.56 12.88
C ASP A 158 -6.38 -3.30 14.21
N GLN A 159 -5.32 -3.65 14.93
CA GLN A 159 -5.42 -4.34 16.24
C GLN A 159 -6.09 -3.47 17.32
N GLY A 160 -5.84 -2.16 17.29
CA GLY A 160 -6.40 -1.21 18.26
C GLY A 160 -7.89 -1.00 18.07
N LEU A 161 -8.38 -1.18 16.85
CA LEU A 161 -9.81 -1.10 16.51
C LEU A 161 -10.49 -2.47 16.42
N THR A 162 -9.77 -3.56 16.68
CA THR A 162 -10.26 -4.94 16.49
C THR A 162 -10.83 -5.18 15.09
N GLN A 163 -10.19 -4.61 14.07
CA GLN A 163 -10.59 -4.79 12.67
C GLN A 163 -9.55 -5.68 11.98
N TRP A 164 -9.92 -6.88 11.54
CA TRP A 164 -9.00 -7.78 10.84
C TRP A 164 -9.40 -7.92 9.37
N VAL A 165 -8.52 -8.54 8.60
CA VAL A 165 -8.90 -9.12 7.31
C VAL A 165 -9.28 -10.58 7.49
N THR A 166 -10.21 -11.06 6.66
CA THR A 166 -10.66 -12.45 6.67
C THR A 166 -10.27 -13.12 5.36
N VAL A 167 -9.56 -14.25 5.41
CA VAL A 167 -9.18 -15.01 4.22
C VAL A 167 -10.42 -15.45 3.46
N ALA A 168 -10.50 -15.08 2.19
CA ALA A 168 -11.62 -15.34 1.30
C ALA A 168 -11.45 -16.70 0.59
N THR A 169 -10.24 -16.96 0.07
CA THR A 169 -9.90 -18.15 -0.71
C THR A 169 -8.73 -18.90 -0.08
N ASP A 170 -8.71 -20.23 -0.19
CA ASP A 170 -7.58 -21.02 0.32
C ASP A 170 -6.30 -20.70 -0.48
N PRO A 171 -5.13 -20.60 0.18
CA PRO A 171 -3.84 -20.44 -0.49
C PRO A 171 -3.60 -21.49 -1.58
N SER A 172 -3.36 -21.01 -2.80
CA SER A 172 -3.08 -21.85 -3.97
C SER A 172 -1.67 -21.60 -4.48
N SER A 173 -0.92 -22.66 -4.76
CA SER A 173 0.43 -22.52 -5.30
C SER A 173 0.38 -22.09 -6.76
N ALA A 174 1.07 -21.00 -7.09
CA ALA A 174 1.13 -20.46 -8.44
C ALA A 174 2.43 -19.67 -8.66
N GLY A 175 3.08 -19.86 -9.81
CA GLY A 175 4.19 -19.01 -10.28
C GLY A 175 5.35 -18.80 -9.29
N GLY A 176 5.78 -19.84 -8.57
CA GLY A 176 6.87 -19.71 -7.57
C GLY A 176 6.42 -18.96 -6.29
N GLY A 177 5.23 -19.28 -5.81
CA GLY A 177 4.63 -18.65 -4.62
C GLY A 177 3.23 -19.17 -4.35
N TYR A 178 2.49 -18.45 -3.51
CA TYR A 178 1.09 -18.69 -3.21
C TYR A 178 0.25 -17.43 -3.44
N ASN A 179 -0.97 -17.64 -3.93
CA ASN A 179 -1.98 -16.61 -4.06
C ASN A 179 -3.20 -16.98 -3.23
N PHE A 180 -3.77 -16.00 -2.54
CA PHE A 180 -5.09 -16.06 -1.92
C PHE A 180 -5.66 -14.65 -1.81
N ASP A 181 -6.95 -14.57 -1.55
CA ASP A 181 -7.65 -13.32 -1.37
C ASP A 181 -8.03 -13.13 0.10
N VAL A 182 -8.06 -11.88 0.56
CA VAL A 182 -8.61 -11.52 1.87
C VAL A 182 -9.68 -10.45 1.73
N TRP A 183 -10.71 -10.52 2.55
CA TRP A 183 -11.72 -9.49 2.73
C TRP A 183 -11.22 -8.45 3.73
N ASN A 184 -11.02 -7.21 3.27
CA ASN A 184 -10.92 -6.02 4.11
C ASN A 184 -12.31 -5.38 4.22
N GLY A 185 -13.10 -5.86 5.18
CA GLY A 185 -14.54 -5.62 5.21
C GLY A 185 -15.21 -6.28 4.00
N GLN A 186 -15.70 -5.48 3.04
CA GLN A 186 -16.35 -5.94 1.81
C GLN A 186 -15.45 -5.80 0.57
N THR A 187 -14.25 -5.23 0.73
CA THR A 187 -13.30 -5.09 -0.37
C THR A 187 -12.34 -6.28 -0.38
N VAL A 188 -12.16 -6.88 -1.55
CA VAL A 188 -11.16 -7.94 -1.73
C VAL A 188 -9.78 -7.32 -1.90
N ILE A 189 -8.80 -7.87 -1.20
CA ILE A 189 -7.39 -7.60 -1.41
C ILE A 189 -6.73 -8.92 -1.85
N PRO A 190 -6.22 -9.00 -3.08
CA PRO A 190 -5.35 -10.09 -3.50
C PRO A 190 -4.06 -10.08 -2.69
N VAL A 191 -3.63 -11.24 -2.22
CA VAL A 191 -2.38 -11.44 -1.49
C VAL A 191 -1.48 -12.36 -2.28
N ARG A 192 -0.23 -11.93 -2.48
CA ARG A 192 0.81 -12.70 -3.16
C ARG A 192 1.98 -12.94 -2.21
N VAL A 193 2.16 -14.20 -1.85
CA VAL A 193 3.30 -14.68 -1.06
C VAL A 193 4.34 -15.27 -2.01
N ASN A 194 5.48 -14.60 -2.16
CA ASN A 194 6.56 -15.10 -3.01
C ASN A 194 7.34 -16.22 -2.32
N GLU A 195 7.77 -17.24 -3.06
CA GLU A 195 8.50 -18.41 -2.52
C GLU A 195 9.79 -18.03 -1.80
N THR A 196 10.46 -16.98 -2.26
CA THR A 196 11.68 -16.42 -1.69
C THR A 196 11.50 -15.84 -0.28
N THR A 197 10.26 -15.53 0.14
CA THR A 197 9.98 -15.00 1.49
C THR A 197 10.08 -16.08 2.58
N GLY A 198 9.94 -17.36 2.21
CA GLY A 198 9.90 -18.47 3.17
C GLY A 198 8.69 -18.46 4.11
N ILE A 199 7.65 -17.66 3.82
CA ILE A 199 6.40 -17.61 4.60
C ILE A 199 5.67 -18.95 4.49
N ASP A 200 5.30 -19.51 5.64
CA ASP A 200 4.45 -20.70 5.72
C ASP A 200 2.96 -20.31 5.77
N VAL A 201 2.21 -20.77 4.78
CA VAL A 201 0.76 -20.57 4.66
C VAL A 201 -0.05 -21.79 5.11
N SER A 202 0.57 -22.80 5.72
CA SER A 202 -0.09 -24.05 6.13
C SER A 202 -1.21 -23.87 7.17
N GLN A 203 -1.19 -22.77 7.91
CA GLN A 203 -2.22 -22.40 8.89
C GLN A 203 -3.24 -21.39 8.33
N VAL A 204 -3.14 -21.06 7.05
CA VAL A 204 -4.01 -20.10 6.37
C VAL A 204 -5.03 -20.87 5.54
N SER A 205 -6.32 -20.65 5.83
CA SER A 205 -7.44 -21.18 5.06
C SER A 205 -8.62 -20.20 5.08
N SER A 206 -9.58 -20.38 4.18
CA SER A 206 -10.78 -19.55 4.12
C SER A 206 -11.46 -19.44 5.49
N GLY A 207 -11.83 -18.21 5.87
CA GLY A 207 -12.36 -17.85 7.18
C GLY A 207 -11.30 -17.57 8.25
N THR A 208 -10.02 -17.83 8.00
CA THR A 208 -8.94 -17.41 8.91
C THR A 208 -8.92 -15.89 9.01
N ARG A 209 -8.88 -15.37 10.23
CA ARG A 209 -8.83 -13.93 10.51
C ARG A 209 -7.41 -13.55 10.87
N MET A 210 -6.93 -12.42 10.37
CA MET A 210 -5.55 -11.99 10.61
C MET A 210 -5.34 -10.49 10.46
N PHE A 211 -4.23 -10.02 11.03
CA PHE A 211 -3.64 -8.73 10.70
C PHE A 211 -2.48 -8.99 9.73
N MET A 212 -2.40 -8.19 8.67
CA MET A 212 -1.39 -8.37 7.64
C MET A 212 -0.57 -7.10 7.47
N VAL A 213 0.72 -7.25 7.23
CA VAL A 213 1.59 -6.19 6.72
C VAL A 213 2.15 -6.65 5.39
N GLY A 214 2.45 -5.72 4.49
CA GLY A 214 3.05 -6.06 3.21
C GLY A 214 3.27 -4.83 2.36
N ILE A 215 3.90 -5.03 1.22
CA ILE A 215 4.11 -3.96 0.25
C ILE A 215 2.93 -3.96 -0.73
N GLY A 216 2.37 -2.79 -1.04
CA GLY A 216 1.44 -2.67 -2.16
C GLY A 216 2.19 -2.92 -3.46
N GLY A 217 1.77 -3.90 -4.25
CA GLY A 217 2.35 -4.19 -5.55
C GLY A 217 1.28 -4.25 -6.63
N GLN A 218 1.72 -4.42 -7.87
CA GLN A 218 0.84 -4.59 -9.02
C GLN A 218 1.34 -5.73 -9.90
N TYR A 219 0.41 -6.41 -10.56
CA TYR A 219 0.73 -7.37 -11.61
C TYR A 219 -0.41 -7.38 -12.64
N ASP A 220 -0.32 -6.50 -13.62
CA ASP A 220 -1.26 -6.39 -14.73
C ASP A 220 -0.52 -6.37 -16.06
N SER A 221 -0.76 -7.37 -16.90
CA SER A 221 -0.11 -7.47 -18.22
C SER A 221 -0.95 -6.85 -19.35
N THR A 222 -2.08 -6.22 -19.02
CA THR A 222 -3.05 -5.71 -20.00
C THR A 222 -3.27 -4.21 -19.84
N GLU A 223 -3.16 -3.46 -20.94
CA GLU A 223 -3.53 -2.04 -20.96
C GLU A 223 -5.01 -1.86 -20.54
N PRO A 224 -5.34 -0.83 -19.73
CA PRO A 224 -4.52 0.33 -19.37
C PRO A 224 -3.70 0.17 -18.08
N TYR A 225 -3.38 -1.06 -17.65
CA TYR A 225 -2.52 -1.31 -16.48
C TYR A 225 -3.00 -0.66 -15.18
N ASP A 226 -4.31 -0.56 -14.98
CA ASP A 226 -4.95 0.09 -13.83
C ASP A 226 -5.56 -0.93 -12.84
N SER A 227 -5.16 -2.20 -12.96
CA SER A 227 -5.69 -3.32 -12.18
C SER A 227 -4.57 -4.19 -11.59
N GLY A 228 -4.91 -5.35 -11.02
CA GLY A 228 -3.90 -6.30 -10.54
C GLY A 228 -3.14 -5.88 -9.27
N TYR A 229 -3.64 -4.89 -8.53
CA TYR A 229 -3.07 -4.48 -7.25
C TYR A 229 -3.19 -5.59 -6.19
N GLN A 230 -2.14 -5.76 -5.40
CA GLN A 230 -2.00 -6.87 -4.46
C GLN A 230 -1.16 -6.45 -3.25
N LEU A 231 -1.33 -7.17 -2.14
CA LEU A 231 -0.47 -7.07 -0.97
C LEU A 231 0.63 -8.13 -1.05
N LEU A 232 1.88 -7.72 -0.83
CA LEU A 232 3.08 -8.55 -0.86
C LEU A 232 3.69 -8.66 0.55
N PRO A 233 3.30 -9.64 1.37
CA PRO A 233 3.94 -9.87 2.67
C PRO A 233 5.42 -10.17 2.52
N ARG A 234 6.24 -9.65 3.44
CA ARG A 234 7.70 -9.80 3.39
C ARG A 234 8.16 -10.95 4.29
N TYR A 235 7.54 -11.09 5.46
CA TYR A 235 7.98 -12.00 6.52
C TYR A 235 6.84 -12.81 7.13
N GLN A 236 7.18 -13.91 7.81
CA GLN A 236 6.18 -14.66 8.59
C GLN A 236 5.50 -13.78 9.66
N SER A 237 6.25 -12.82 10.23
CA SER A 237 5.73 -11.84 11.20
C SER A 237 4.74 -10.84 10.61
N ASP A 238 4.69 -10.72 9.28
CA ASP A 238 3.70 -9.90 8.61
C ASP A 238 2.32 -10.58 8.57
N LEU A 239 2.20 -11.88 8.88
CA LEU A 239 0.93 -12.62 8.98
C LEU A 239 0.64 -12.96 10.44
N ILE A 240 -0.23 -12.19 11.08
CA ILE A 240 -0.61 -12.41 12.48
C ILE A 240 -2.03 -12.96 12.53
N ILE A 241 -2.17 -14.27 12.70
CA ILE A 241 -3.47 -14.92 12.89
C ILE A 241 -4.13 -14.38 14.15
N PHE A 242 -5.40 -14.03 14.02
CA PHE A 242 -6.24 -13.51 15.07
C PHE A 242 -7.45 -14.42 15.28
N ASN A 243 -7.70 -14.80 16.54
CA ASN A 243 -8.85 -15.61 16.92
C ASN A 243 -9.77 -14.76 17.82
N PRO A 244 -10.67 -13.96 17.24
CA PRO A 244 -11.59 -13.17 18.05
C PRO A 244 -12.58 -14.08 18.75
N SER A 245 -13.05 -13.64 19.91
CA SER A 245 -14.10 -14.31 20.69
C SER A 245 -15.49 -14.13 20.08
N VAL A 246 -15.62 -14.28 18.76
CA VAL A 246 -16.92 -14.36 18.09
C VAL A 246 -17.50 -15.74 18.34
N GLY A 247 -18.73 -15.81 18.84
CA GLY A 247 -19.40 -17.08 19.13
C GLY A 247 -19.46 -18.02 17.92
N ASP A 248 -19.23 -19.32 18.14
CA ASP A 248 -19.33 -20.37 17.11
C ASP A 248 -20.77 -20.87 16.89
N TYR A 249 -21.74 -20.22 17.52
CA TYR A 249 -23.18 -20.44 17.33
C TYR A 249 -23.78 -19.30 16.53
N PHE A 250 -24.89 -19.54 15.82
CA PHE A 250 -25.51 -18.52 14.98
C PHE A 250 -26.09 -17.38 15.84
N HIS A 251 -25.55 -16.17 15.68
CA HIS A 251 -25.93 -15.00 16.49
C HIS A 251 -25.77 -13.68 15.73
N LEU A 252 -26.51 -12.67 16.19
CA LEU A 252 -26.40 -11.27 15.81
C LEU A 252 -26.55 -10.45 17.09
N ASP A 253 -25.48 -9.82 17.52
CA ASP A 253 -25.43 -9.00 18.73
C ASP A 253 -25.14 -7.55 18.36
N VAL A 254 -25.86 -6.62 18.98
CA VAL A 254 -25.68 -5.18 18.77
C VAL A 254 -25.39 -4.49 20.10
N SER A 255 -24.39 -3.61 20.11
CA SER A 255 -24.06 -2.78 21.27
C SER A 255 -23.92 -1.31 20.87
N GLY A 256 -24.24 -0.40 21.80
CA GLY A 256 -24.30 1.04 21.50
C GLY A 256 -25.57 1.48 20.76
N ASN A 257 -26.62 0.67 20.71
CA ASN A 257 -27.94 1.03 20.18
C ASN A 257 -28.86 1.57 21.31
N PRO A 258 -29.54 2.72 21.17
CA PRO A 258 -29.53 3.66 20.03
C PRO A 258 -28.22 4.44 19.91
N PHE A 259 -27.91 4.93 18.71
CA PHE A 259 -26.73 5.76 18.41
C PHE A 259 -27.08 6.96 17.54
N ALA A 260 -26.27 8.02 17.59
CA ALA A 260 -26.43 9.24 16.80
C ALA A 260 -25.24 9.48 15.83
N PRO A 261 -25.32 8.98 14.58
CA PRO A 261 -24.31 9.22 13.53
C PRO A 261 -23.94 10.69 13.33
N ALA A 262 -24.91 11.59 13.48
CA ALA A 262 -24.70 13.03 13.36
C ALA A 262 -23.71 13.60 14.40
N ARG A 263 -23.41 12.85 15.47
CA ARG A 263 -22.40 13.18 16.50
C ARG A 263 -21.09 12.41 16.30
N GLY A 264 -20.97 11.64 15.23
CA GLY A 264 -19.87 10.69 15.01
C GLY A 264 -19.98 9.43 15.89
N GLU A 265 -21.13 9.16 16.49
CA GLU A 265 -21.35 7.91 17.21
C GLU A 265 -21.53 6.76 16.22
N THR A 266 -21.08 5.58 16.62
CA THR A 266 -21.27 4.33 15.89
C THR A 266 -21.85 3.29 16.83
N MET A 267 -22.56 2.31 16.30
CA MET A 267 -22.91 1.11 17.05
C MET A 267 -22.01 -0.05 16.63
N GLN A 268 -21.70 -0.94 17.57
CA GLN A 268 -20.96 -2.16 17.27
C GLN A 268 -21.93 -3.27 16.91
N ILE A 269 -21.61 -4.00 15.85
CA ILE A 269 -22.31 -5.22 15.43
C ILE A 269 -21.31 -6.36 15.56
N GLU A 270 -21.73 -7.45 16.20
CA GLU A 270 -21.07 -8.74 16.15
C GLU A 270 -22.04 -9.76 15.53
N TYR A 271 -21.57 -10.53 14.56
CA TYR A 271 -22.32 -11.68 14.06
C TYR A 271 -21.40 -12.87 13.87
N GLY A 272 -21.96 -14.08 13.96
CA GLY A 272 -21.19 -15.29 13.75
C GLY A 272 -22.04 -16.53 13.74
N GLY A 273 -21.36 -17.68 13.63
CA GLY A 273 -21.97 -18.97 13.48
C GLY A 273 -20.94 -20.08 13.29
N PRO A 274 -21.42 -21.33 13.14
CA PRO A 274 -20.55 -22.48 12.94
C PRO A 274 -19.65 -22.34 11.70
N GLN A 275 -18.51 -23.04 11.70
CA GLN A 275 -17.60 -23.05 10.55
C GLN A 275 -18.30 -23.51 9.27
N GLY A 276 -18.02 -22.84 8.16
CA GLY A 276 -18.60 -23.15 6.85
C GLY A 276 -19.98 -22.54 6.59
N VAL A 277 -20.50 -21.71 7.50
CA VAL A 277 -21.67 -20.86 7.25
C VAL A 277 -21.23 -19.57 6.57
N HIS A 278 -21.90 -19.21 5.48
CA HIS A 278 -21.75 -17.91 4.84
C HIS A 278 -22.84 -16.95 5.31
N PHE A 279 -22.47 -15.69 5.58
CA PHE A 279 -23.36 -14.70 6.19
C PHE A 279 -23.71 -13.55 5.24
N ASN A 280 -24.98 -13.15 5.24
CA ASN A 280 -25.45 -11.87 4.70
C ASN A 280 -26.06 -11.06 5.85
N LEU A 281 -25.64 -9.81 6.00
CA LEU A 281 -26.19 -8.89 6.99
C LEU A 281 -26.77 -7.67 6.27
N THR A 282 -28.08 -7.52 6.33
CA THR A 282 -28.81 -6.48 5.59
C THR A 282 -29.59 -5.59 6.55
N VAL A 283 -29.54 -4.28 6.30
CA VAL A 283 -30.33 -3.26 6.99
C VAL A 283 -31.62 -3.01 6.21
N TYR A 284 -32.75 -3.11 6.88
CA TYR A 284 -34.07 -2.82 6.31
C TYR A 284 -34.74 -1.64 7.01
N ASP A 285 -35.54 -0.89 6.25
CA ASP A 285 -36.51 0.02 6.85
C ASP A 285 -37.78 -0.72 7.34
N ARG A 286 -38.67 0.00 8.02
CA ARG A 286 -39.96 -0.53 8.49
C ARG A 286 -40.92 -0.99 7.39
N ALA A 287 -40.67 -0.63 6.13
CA ALA A 287 -41.44 -1.07 4.98
C ALA A 287 -40.86 -2.36 4.36
N GLY A 288 -39.73 -2.85 4.88
CA GLY A 288 -39.04 -4.03 4.38
C GLY A 288 -38.18 -3.76 3.15
N ARG A 289 -37.84 -2.50 2.87
CA ARG A 289 -36.88 -2.16 1.81
C ARG A 289 -35.46 -2.32 2.35
N ASP A 290 -34.61 -2.98 1.59
CA ASP A 290 -33.17 -3.06 1.83
C ASP A 290 -32.55 -1.67 1.64
N LEU A 291 -31.65 -1.33 2.55
CA LEU A 291 -30.98 -0.02 2.58
C LEU A 291 -29.48 -0.16 2.56
N ALA A 292 -28.93 -1.11 3.32
CA ALA A 292 -27.50 -1.34 3.38
C ALA A 292 -27.19 -2.82 3.47
N HIS A 293 -26.13 -3.24 2.83
CA HIS A 293 -25.56 -4.58 2.92
C HIS A 293 -24.25 -4.49 3.67
N LEU A 294 -24.26 -4.82 4.96
CA LEU A 294 -23.08 -4.69 5.84
C LEU A 294 -22.14 -5.91 5.75
N ALA A 295 -22.67 -7.05 5.32
CA ALA A 295 -21.91 -8.24 4.97
C ALA A 295 -22.60 -8.94 3.80
N VAL A 296 -21.82 -9.40 2.81
CA VAL A 296 -22.31 -10.12 1.63
C VAL A 296 -21.49 -11.38 1.45
N ASN A 297 -22.14 -12.53 1.56
CA ASN A 297 -21.55 -13.85 1.41
C ASN A 297 -20.27 -14.07 2.26
N SER A 298 -20.21 -13.47 3.45
CA SER A 298 -19.03 -13.51 4.32
C SER A 298 -18.75 -14.93 4.78
N PRO A 299 -17.53 -15.49 4.60
CA PRO A 299 -17.20 -16.87 4.97
C PRO A 299 -17.02 -17.11 6.48
N ALA A 300 -17.04 -16.03 7.28
CA ALA A 300 -16.93 -16.09 8.72
C ALA A 300 -17.75 -14.97 9.38
N GLY A 301 -17.96 -15.12 10.70
CA GLY A 301 -18.47 -14.04 11.55
C GLY A 301 -17.52 -12.85 11.62
N ASP A 302 -18.01 -11.72 12.10
CA ASP A 302 -17.28 -10.45 12.14
C ASP A 302 -17.76 -9.58 13.30
N ILE A 303 -16.93 -8.61 13.68
CA ILE A 303 -17.30 -7.54 14.62
C ILE A 303 -16.75 -6.22 14.10
N PHE A 304 -17.62 -5.23 13.99
CA PHE A 304 -17.28 -3.93 13.43
C PHE A 304 -18.23 -2.84 13.93
N ASN A 305 -17.82 -1.59 13.76
CA ASN A 305 -18.65 -0.44 14.05
C ASN A 305 -19.39 0.01 12.78
N TRP A 306 -20.70 0.21 12.88
CA TRP A 306 -21.53 0.78 11.84
C TRP A 306 -21.94 2.21 12.23
N ASP A 307 -21.75 3.15 11.30
CA ASP A 307 -22.03 4.58 11.46
C ASP A 307 -23.40 4.98 10.90
N GLY A 308 -24.26 4.01 10.57
CA GLY A 308 -25.63 4.30 10.14
C GLY A 308 -25.74 4.71 8.67
N ARG A 309 -24.73 4.44 7.84
CA ARG A 309 -24.79 4.69 6.40
C ARG A 309 -25.37 3.52 5.60
N ASP A 310 -25.92 3.86 4.44
CA ASP A 310 -26.38 2.94 3.41
C ASP A 310 -25.30 2.58 2.37
N ASP A 311 -25.67 1.79 1.37
CA ASP A 311 -24.77 1.36 0.29
C ASP A 311 -24.29 2.52 -0.61
N TRP A 312 -24.97 3.68 -0.56
CA TRP A 312 -24.58 4.90 -1.27
C TRP A 312 -23.72 5.82 -0.40
N ASN A 313 -23.29 5.33 0.77
CA ASN A 313 -22.52 6.08 1.77
C ASN A 313 -23.29 7.30 2.31
N GLU A 314 -24.62 7.31 2.21
CA GLU A 314 -25.48 8.34 2.77
C GLU A 314 -25.93 7.95 4.18
N PHE A 315 -26.01 8.92 5.09
CA PHE A 315 -26.53 8.64 6.43
C PHE A 315 -28.02 8.35 6.36
N LEU A 316 -28.41 7.23 6.96
CA LEU A 316 -29.80 6.89 7.11
C LEU A 316 -30.51 7.91 8.03
N PRO A 317 -31.77 8.29 7.71
CA PRO A 317 -32.56 9.17 8.56
C PRO A 317 -32.73 8.65 9.98
N MET A 318 -33.10 9.54 10.91
CA MET A 318 -33.51 9.10 12.25
C MET A 318 -34.72 8.17 12.16
N GLY A 319 -34.69 7.06 12.88
CA GLY A 319 -35.73 6.05 12.78
C GLY A 319 -35.36 4.70 13.35
N GLN A 320 -36.32 3.78 13.24
CA GLN A 320 -36.15 2.37 13.54
C GLN A 320 -35.83 1.60 12.25
N TYR A 321 -34.85 0.72 12.36
CA TYR A 321 -34.34 -0.15 11.30
C TYR A 321 -34.27 -1.58 11.81
N ILE A 322 -34.29 -2.54 10.88
CA ILE A 322 -34.14 -3.96 11.18
C ILE A 322 -32.81 -4.42 10.58
N LEU A 323 -31.93 -4.94 11.41
CA LEU A 323 -30.81 -5.74 10.94
C LEU A 323 -31.29 -7.17 10.79
N MET A 324 -31.05 -7.76 9.62
CA MET A 324 -31.34 -9.17 9.37
C MET A 324 -30.03 -9.87 9.01
N LEU A 325 -29.67 -10.85 9.83
CA LEU A 325 -28.60 -11.78 9.53
C LEU A 325 -29.19 -13.04 8.91
N GLU A 326 -28.66 -13.43 7.76
CA GLU A 326 -28.93 -14.70 7.13
C GLU A 326 -27.64 -15.52 7.09
N GLY A 327 -27.70 -16.77 7.52
CA GLY A 327 -26.62 -17.75 7.41
C GLY A 327 -27.00 -18.86 6.44
N MET A 328 -26.10 -19.23 5.54
CA MET A 328 -26.25 -20.37 4.63
C MET A 328 -25.15 -21.39 4.95
N SER A 329 -25.52 -22.58 5.42
CA SER A 329 -24.56 -23.66 5.65
C SER A 329 -24.09 -24.30 4.34
N SER A 330 -22.97 -25.01 4.38
CA SER A 330 -22.48 -25.83 3.27
C SER A 330 -23.44 -26.96 2.85
N GLU A 331 -24.35 -27.36 3.75
CA GLU A 331 -25.41 -28.36 3.50
C GLU A 331 -26.69 -27.73 2.90
N GLY A 332 -26.72 -26.41 2.76
CA GLY A 332 -27.85 -25.65 2.20
C GLY A 332 -28.91 -25.24 3.23
N ASP A 333 -28.65 -25.44 4.53
CA ASP A 333 -29.54 -24.96 5.58
C ASP A 333 -29.49 -23.44 5.68
N ARG A 334 -30.66 -22.84 5.88
CA ARG A 334 -30.80 -21.40 6.05
C ARG A 334 -31.13 -21.07 7.49
N LEU A 335 -30.32 -20.20 8.08
CA LEU A 335 -30.48 -19.64 9.43
C LEU A 335 -30.81 -18.15 9.31
N THR A 336 -31.68 -17.63 10.16
CA THR A 336 -32.05 -16.21 10.15
C THR A 336 -32.25 -15.69 11.57
N THR A 337 -31.76 -14.49 11.85
CA THR A 337 -32.07 -13.75 13.08
C THR A 337 -32.16 -12.26 12.76
N THR A 338 -32.80 -11.48 13.63
CA THR A 338 -32.98 -10.05 13.43
C THR A 338 -32.78 -9.27 14.72
N GLU A 339 -32.23 -8.07 14.59
CA GLU A 339 -32.14 -7.09 15.67
C GLU A 339 -32.79 -5.77 15.25
N THR A 340 -33.37 -5.05 16.22
CA THR A 340 -33.95 -3.72 15.97
C THR A 340 -32.96 -2.64 16.36
N VAL A 341 -32.65 -1.76 15.42
CA VAL A 341 -31.72 -0.65 15.60
C VAL A 341 -32.45 0.67 15.53
N VAL A 342 -32.01 1.64 16.33
CA VAL A 342 -32.55 2.99 16.38
C VAL A 342 -31.44 4.00 16.09
N ILE A 343 -31.59 4.72 14.98
CA ILE A 343 -30.79 5.91 14.68
C ILE A 343 -31.47 7.11 15.34
N ALA A 344 -30.80 7.70 16.32
CA ALA A 344 -31.31 8.79 17.13
C ALA A 344 -30.92 10.16 16.58
N ALA A 345 -31.72 11.17 16.91
CA ALA A 345 -31.33 12.57 16.78
C ALA A 345 -30.38 12.96 17.92
N PRO A 346 -29.49 13.96 17.71
CA PRO A 346 -28.77 14.57 18.81
C PRO A 346 -29.77 15.14 19.83
N LEU A 347 -29.66 14.73 21.10
CA LEU A 347 -30.30 15.48 22.17
C LEU A 347 -29.49 16.78 22.35
N GLU A 348 -30.15 17.92 22.16
CA GLU A 348 -29.62 19.27 22.46
C GLU A 348 -29.34 19.43 23.97
#